data_AF-A0A2V2Z4K2-F1
#
_entry.id   AF-A0A2V2Z4K2-F1
#
_cell.length_a   1.000
_cell.length_b   1.000
_cell.length_c   1.000
_cell.angle_alpha   90.00
_cell.angle_beta   90.00
_cell.angle_gamma   90.00
#
_symmetry.space_group_name_H-M   'P 1'
#
loop_
_entity.id
_entity.type
_entity.pdbx_description
1 polymer ?
#
loop_
_entity_poly.entity_id
_entity_poly.type
_entity_poly.pdbx_seq_one_letter_code
_entity_poly.pdbx_strand_id
1 'polypeptide(L)'
;MVSQAKRSLTNCGAIQYEPQSLEGVGGFPETGPADGQIAGAGKYSELDAQTSDRWTKVNMKGGTNTFTWKFTANHVTEGWRYYITKIGWDPNKPLTRDQLESKPFCTVDGGNVKPEMTVTHTCNVPTDRSGYYIILGVWEIGDTVNAFYQAIDVNLTQDGETVTPDPDPVVLPNIPSDALCTGHTDGSITLAWTASTASAGIKNYEVSRNGAVVGTTTQTSYTDSGLPTNTTYTYTIVAVDNKGNRSGASAAVVASTLPVSTPAADTEAPSRPTGLAASSVTESVVTLSWTASTDNVGVAKYEVYRDGKLLVTTTSRSYTDSGLQASTAYSYTVIALDAAGNRSTASAALSVTTTTATVTPPAGTAAAWDGSKIYLVGDKVTYNGVEYTAGWWTQGEQPDVSEVWRAASSSVVPDWNTSKAYNAGDKVVYAGHTYQAKWWTKGETPGKADVWKLIS
;
A
#
# COMPACT_ATOMS: atom_id res chain seq x y z
N MET A 1 -51.52 19.66 -22.84
CA MET A 1 -50.26 19.36 -23.53
C MET A 1 -49.57 18.23 -22.80
N VAL A 2 -48.75 17.41 -23.47
CA VAL A 2 -47.77 16.60 -22.74
C VAL A 2 -46.73 17.61 -22.26
N SER A 3 -46.81 17.98 -20.99
CA SER A 3 -45.88 18.88 -20.32
C SER A 3 -44.44 18.60 -20.75
N GLN A 4 -43.66 19.66 -20.79
CA GLN A 4 -42.19 19.64 -20.83
C GLN A 4 -41.59 18.52 -19.95
N ALA A 5 -42.17 18.25 -18.78
CA ALA A 5 -41.70 17.25 -17.82
C ALA A 5 -41.71 15.76 -18.25
N LYS A 6 -42.25 15.37 -19.43
CA LYS A 6 -42.25 13.94 -19.87
C LYS A 6 -41.26 13.58 -20.99
N ARG A 7 -40.49 14.53 -21.54
CA ARG A 7 -39.56 14.25 -22.65
C ARG A 7 -38.15 14.77 -22.35
N SER A 8 -37.26 13.91 -21.86
CA SER A 8 -35.80 14.12 -21.90
C SER A 8 -35.28 15.45 -21.33
N LEU A 9 -36.02 16.12 -20.46
CA LEU A 9 -35.55 17.33 -19.79
C LEU A 9 -34.83 16.94 -18.50
N THR A 10 -33.58 17.38 -18.38
CA THR A 10 -32.81 17.23 -17.15
C THR A 10 -33.04 18.46 -16.25
N ASN A 11 -32.89 18.30 -14.94
CA ASN A 11 -32.96 19.38 -13.94
C ASN A 11 -34.30 20.15 -13.90
N CYS A 12 -35.44 19.46 -14.01
CA CYS A 12 -36.75 20.08 -13.89
C CYS A 12 -37.29 20.15 -12.45
N GLY A 13 -36.48 19.88 -11.42
CA GLY A 13 -36.95 19.90 -10.04
C GLY A 13 -38.06 18.86 -9.74
N ALA A 14 -38.94 19.15 -8.79
CA ALA A 14 -40.00 18.24 -8.36
C ALA A 14 -41.10 18.02 -9.42
N ILE A 15 -41.37 19.01 -10.30
CA ILE A 15 -42.46 18.96 -11.27
C ILE A 15 -42.28 17.86 -12.33
N GLN A 16 -41.07 17.31 -12.48
CA GLN A 16 -40.83 16.15 -13.36
C GLN A 16 -41.69 14.93 -13.00
N TYR A 17 -42.09 14.80 -11.73
CA TYR A 17 -42.91 13.68 -11.24
C TYR A 17 -44.41 13.95 -11.29
N GLU A 18 -44.80 15.22 -11.40
CA GLU A 18 -46.20 15.65 -11.35
C GLU A 18 -46.51 16.77 -12.35
N PRO A 19 -46.28 16.52 -13.66
CA PRO A 19 -46.45 17.54 -14.71
C PRO A 19 -47.84 18.20 -14.78
N GLN A 20 -48.85 17.53 -14.24
CA GLN A 20 -50.22 18.02 -14.13
C GLN A 20 -50.38 19.16 -13.11
N SER A 21 -49.42 19.37 -12.21
CA SER A 21 -49.56 20.23 -11.02
C SER A 21 -49.11 21.67 -11.23
N LEU A 22 -48.87 22.11 -12.48
CA LEU A 22 -48.46 23.48 -12.82
C LEU A 22 -49.60 24.50 -12.68
N GLU A 23 -50.09 24.66 -11.46
CA GLU A 23 -51.20 25.52 -11.07
C GLU A 23 -50.68 26.82 -10.43
N GLY A 24 -51.15 27.96 -10.91
CA GLY A 24 -50.89 29.28 -10.34
C GLY A 24 -52.16 30.13 -10.29
N VAL A 25 -52.03 31.40 -9.89
CA VAL A 25 -53.14 32.37 -9.96
C VAL A 25 -53.60 32.50 -11.42
N GLY A 26 -54.91 32.57 -11.68
CA GLY A 26 -55.49 32.72 -13.02
C GLY A 26 -55.57 34.17 -13.51
N GLY A 27 -56.31 34.39 -14.60
CA GLY A 27 -56.56 35.73 -15.18
C GLY A 27 -55.36 36.31 -15.95
N PHE A 28 -54.54 35.45 -16.55
CA PHE A 28 -53.40 35.91 -17.35
C PHE A 28 -53.89 36.55 -18.66
N PRO A 29 -53.29 37.68 -19.12
CA PRO A 29 -52.07 38.32 -18.62
C PRO A 29 -52.27 39.44 -17.58
N GLU A 30 -53.48 39.90 -17.29
CA GLU A 30 -53.71 41.03 -16.38
C GLU A 30 -53.30 40.70 -14.94
N THR A 31 -53.54 39.47 -14.51
CA THR A 31 -53.07 38.88 -13.25
C THR A 31 -52.21 37.65 -13.53
N GLY A 32 -52.17 36.67 -12.62
CA GLY A 32 -51.41 35.43 -12.78
C GLY A 32 -49.96 35.53 -12.32
N PRO A 33 -49.10 34.55 -12.68
CA PRO A 33 -47.70 34.50 -12.28
C PRO A 33 -46.92 35.76 -12.68
N ALA A 34 -45.98 36.18 -11.84
CA ALA A 34 -45.12 37.32 -12.12
C ALA A 34 -44.24 37.10 -13.37
N ASP A 35 -43.76 38.19 -13.96
CA ASP A 35 -42.78 38.11 -15.04
C ASP A 35 -41.51 37.36 -14.58
N GLY A 36 -41.01 36.47 -15.44
CA GLY A 36 -39.92 35.55 -15.09
C GLY A 36 -40.35 34.37 -14.23
N GLN A 37 -41.65 34.19 -13.95
CA GLN A 37 -42.21 33.07 -13.20
C GLN A 37 -43.38 32.37 -13.93
N ILE A 38 -43.55 32.69 -15.22
CA ILE A 38 -44.71 32.26 -16.01
C ILE A 38 -44.67 30.76 -16.30
N ALA A 39 -43.49 30.22 -16.65
CA ALA A 39 -43.33 28.82 -17.01
C ALA A 39 -43.49 27.89 -15.79
N GLY A 40 -43.01 28.34 -14.63
CA GLY A 40 -43.15 27.65 -13.34
C GLY A 40 -44.46 27.93 -12.61
N ALA A 41 -45.39 28.71 -13.20
CA ALA A 41 -46.63 29.15 -12.58
C ALA A 41 -46.46 29.81 -11.19
N GLY A 42 -45.31 30.44 -10.93
CA GLY A 42 -44.94 31.01 -9.62
C GLY A 42 -44.50 30.01 -8.55
N LYS A 43 -44.48 28.70 -8.85
CA LYS A 43 -44.17 27.63 -7.89
C LYS A 43 -42.91 26.83 -8.23
N TYR A 44 -42.69 26.54 -9.51
CA TYR A 44 -41.63 25.62 -9.96
C TYR A 44 -40.53 26.36 -10.72
N SER A 45 -39.64 27.01 -9.95
CA SER A 45 -38.61 27.92 -10.46
C SER A 45 -37.64 27.30 -11.47
N GLU A 46 -37.47 25.98 -11.45
CA GLU A 46 -36.60 25.26 -12.39
C GLU A 46 -37.11 25.35 -13.84
N LEU A 47 -38.42 25.53 -14.02
CA LEU A 47 -39.02 25.75 -15.34
C LEU A 47 -38.87 27.19 -15.84
N ASP A 48 -38.55 28.13 -14.96
CA ASP A 48 -38.35 29.54 -15.33
C ASP A 48 -36.95 29.81 -15.89
N ALA A 49 -36.05 28.82 -15.84
CA ALA A 49 -34.75 28.88 -16.48
C ALA A 49 -34.93 29.00 -18.01
N GLN A 50 -34.31 30.03 -18.61
CA GLN A 50 -34.50 30.32 -20.04
C GLN A 50 -33.17 30.63 -20.72
N THR A 51 -32.73 29.70 -21.58
CA THR A 51 -31.66 29.89 -22.56
C THR A 51 -32.06 29.21 -23.87
N SER A 52 -31.43 29.63 -24.97
CA SER A 52 -31.70 29.10 -26.31
C SER A 52 -31.52 27.58 -26.43
N ASP A 53 -30.73 26.97 -25.55
CA ASP A 53 -30.35 25.57 -25.52
C ASP A 53 -30.89 24.78 -24.31
N ARG A 54 -31.55 25.44 -23.34
CA ARG A 54 -32.06 24.81 -22.11
C ARG A 54 -33.11 23.73 -22.35
N TRP A 55 -34.02 23.97 -23.29
CA TRP A 55 -35.22 23.17 -23.50
C TRP A 55 -35.25 22.50 -24.87
N THR A 56 -35.70 21.24 -24.90
CA THR A 56 -35.97 20.50 -26.13
C THR A 56 -37.17 21.09 -26.86
N LYS A 57 -37.05 21.32 -28.16
CA LYS A 57 -38.07 22.00 -28.97
C LYS A 57 -38.88 20.99 -29.77
N VAL A 58 -40.19 21.16 -29.81
CA VAL A 58 -41.10 20.41 -30.67
C VAL A 58 -41.08 21.04 -32.06
N ASN A 59 -40.68 20.29 -33.08
CA ASN A 59 -40.77 20.76 -34.46
C ASN A 59 -42.23 20.88 -34.86
N MET A 60 -42.63 22.03 -35.38
CA MET A 60 -43.99 22.27 -35.85
C MET A 60 -44.02 23.28 -36.99
N LYS A 61 -45.09 23.23 -37.79
CA LYS A 61 -45.36 24.25 -38.81
C LYS A 61 -46.23 25.35 -38.21
N GLY A 62 -46.07 26.57 -38.73
CA GLY A 62 -47.17 27.55 -38.65
C GLY A 62 -48.43 26.98 -39.31
N GLY A 63 -49.58 27.60 -39.05
CA GLY A 63 -50.86 27.14 -39.57
C GLY A 63 -51.64 26.27 -38.58
N THR A 64 -52.59 25.50 -39.10
CA THR A 64 -53.49 24.65 -38.31
C THR A 64 -52.72 23.56 -37.55
N ASN A 65 -52.80 23.59 -36.22
CA ASN A 65 -52.22 22.60 -35.31
C ASN A 65 -53.26 22.14 -34.28
N THR A 66 -53.10 20.90 -33.80
CA THR A 66 -53.95 20.34 -32.75
C THR A 66 -53.21 20.32 -31.42
N PHE A 67 -53.78 20.95 -30.40
CA PHE A 67 -53.27 20.98 -29.04
C PHE A 67 -54.12 20.07 -28.14
N THR A 68 -53.50 19.04 -27.57
CA THR A 68 -54.20 18.06 -26.70
C THR A 68 -53.86 18.27 -25.24
N TRP A 69 -54.87 18.44 -24.39
CA TRP A 69 -54.75 18.39 -22.92
C TRP A 69 -55.18 17.03 -22.39
N LYS A 70 -54.45 16.55 -21.39
CA LYS A 70 -54.74 15.32 -20.65
C LYS A 70 -54.79 15.68 -19.18
N PHE A 71 -55.91 15.42 -18.53
CA PHE A 71 -56.14 15.77 -17.14
C PHE A 71 -55.97 14.54 -16.26
N THR A 72 -55.33 14.70 -15.10
CA THR A 72 -55.38 13.71 -14.01
C THR A 72 -56.56 14.00 -13.08
N ALA A 73 -56.96 15.27 -13.00
CA ALA A 73 -58.18 15.76 -12.41
C ALA A 73 -58.75 16.86 -13.32
N ASN A 74 -60.00 16.71 -13.74
CA ASN A 74 -60.71 17.70 -14.55
C ASN A 74 -61.58 18.60 -13.65
N HIS A 75 -61.49 19.91 -13.88
CA HIS A 75 -62.15 20.96 -13.10
C HIS A 75 -63.19 21.71 -13.94
N VAL A 76 -64.13 22.41 -13.31
CA VAL A 76 -65.01 23.34 -14.03
C VAL A 76 -64.12 24.35 -14.76
N THR A 77 -64.34 24.53 -16.06
CA THR A 77 -63.40 25.26 -16.91
C THR A 77 -64.04 26.52 -17.48
N GLU A 78 -63.42 27.67 -17.22
CA GLU A 78 -63.78 28.94 -17.87
C GLU A 78 -63.39 28.89 -19.34
N GLY A 79 -62.15 28.48 -19.63
CA GLY A 79 -61.68 28.31 -20.99
C GLY A 79 -60.17 28.05 -21.09
N TRP A 80 -59.68 28.05 -22.33
CA TRP A 80 -58.27 27.91 -22.65
C TRP A 80 -57.80 29.05 -23.53
N ARG A 81 -56.61 29.57 -23.24
CA ARG A 81 -55.95 30.64 -24.00
C ARG A 81 -54.56 30.15 -24.45
N TYR A 82 -54.20 30.46 -25.68
CA TYR A 82 -52.89 30.10 -26.25
C TYR A 82 -52.17 31.36 -26.70
N TYR A 83 -51.06 31.68 -26.04
CA TYR A 83 -50.17 32.78 -26.38
C TYR A 83 -48.92 32.23 -27.06
N ILE A 84 -48.17 33.10 -27.72
CA ILE A 84 -46.91 32.77 -28.34
C ILE A 84 -45.94 33.94 -28.17
N THR A 85 -44.63 33.68 -28.12
CA THR A 85 -43.63 34.74 -28.06
C THR A 85 -43.63 35.62 -29.32
N LYS A 86 -43.33 36.91 -29.16
CA LYS A 86 -43.25 37.90 -30.25
C LYS A 86 -42.12 37.56 -31.22
N ILE A 87 -42.24 38.03 -32.46
CA ILE A 87 -41.09 38.09 -33.38
C ILE A 87 -40.00 38.95 -32.72
N GLY A 88 -38.77 38.41 -32.64
CA GLY A 88 -37.64 39.09 -32.00
C GLY A 88 -37.59 38.98 -30.47
N TRP A 89 -38.36 38.06 -29.86
CA TRP A 89 -38.18 37.71 -28.44
C TRP A 89 -36.75 37.24 -28.13
N ASP A 90 -36.32 37.40 -26.88
CA ASP A 90 -34.96 37.05 -26.43
C ASP A 90 -34.96 35.68 -25.76
N PRO A 91 -34.51 34.60 -26.44
CA PRO A 91 -34.57 33.23 -25.92
C PRO A 91 -33.61 32.98 -24.75
N ASN A 92 -32.79 33.96 -24.38
CA ASN A 92 -31.85 33.90 -23.26
C ASN A 92 -32.26 34.78 -22.07
N LYS A 93 -33.51 35.27 -22.06
CA LYS A 93 -34.09 35.99 -20.92
C LYS A 93 -35.34 35.30 -20.40
N PRO A 94 -35.61 35.37 -19.08
CA PRO A 94 -36.83 34.80 -18.48
C PRO A 94 -38.10 35.23 -19.23
N LEU A 95 -39.06 34.32 -19.37
CA LEU A 95 -40.32 34.61 -20.07
C LEU A 95 -41.11 35.67 -19.29
N THR A 96 -41.42 36.78 -19.96
CA THR A 96 -42.22 37.89 -19.42
C THR A 96 -43.39 38.21 -20.34
N ARG A 97 -44.37 38.97 -19.85
CA ARG A 97 -45.48 39.50 -20.68
C ARG A 97 -44.97 40.29 -21.88
N ASP A 98 -43.88 41.04 -21.73
CA ASP A 98 -43.27 41.81 -22.83
C ASP A 98 -42.69 40.93 -23.94
N GLN A 99 -42.34 39.67 -23.64
CA GLN A 99 -41.87 38.70 -24.63
C GLN A 99 -43.01 37.97 -25.36
N LEU A 100 -44.25 38.02 -24.86
CA LEU A 100 -45.42 37.35 -25.42
C LEU A 100 -46.29 38.29 -26.24
N GLU A 101 -46.90 37.79 -27.32
CA GLU A 101 -47.96 38.52 -28.01
C GLU A 101 -49.05 38.90 -27.01
N SER A 102 -49.48 40.17 -27.02
CA SER A 102 -50.39 40.71 -26.01
C SER A 102 -51.81 40.12 -26.06
N LYS A 103 -52.11 39.34 -27.11
CA LYS A 103 -53.38 38.64 -27.30
C LYS A 103 -53.10 37.17 -27.61
N PRO A 104 -53.92 36.25 -27.09
CA PRO A 104 -53.80 34.85 -27.48
C PRO A 104 -54.12 34.67 -28.96
N PHE A 105 -53.36 33.83 -29.66
CA PHE A 105 -53.63 33.49 -31.05
C PHE A 105 -54.80 32.49 -31.19
N CYS A 106 -55.17 31.82 -30.09
CA CYS A 106 -56.30 30.91 -30.02
C CYS A 106 -56.96 30.99 -28.63
N THR A 107 -58.29 31.06 -28.60
CA THR A 107 -59.10 30.99 -27.37
C THR A 107 -60.20 29.96 -27.57
N VAL A 108 -60.42 29.13 -26.56
CA VAL A 108 -61.46 28.09 -26.56
C VAL A 108 -62.31 28.29 -25.31
N ASP A 109 -63.62 28.43 -25.49
CA ASP A 109 -64.58 28.55 -24.39
C ASP A 109 -64.76 27.19 -23.68
N GLY A 110 -64.65 27.20 -22.36
CA GLY A 110 -64.88 26.02 -21.51
C GLY A 110 -66.33 25.85 -21.10
N GLY A 111 -67.18 26.85 -21.35
CA GLY A 111 -68.61 26.83 -21.04
C GLY A 111 -68.94 26.78 -19.55
N ASN A 112 -67.95 26.97 -18.67
CA ASN A 112 -68.07 26.78 -17.22
C ASN A 112 -68.65 25.40 -16.85
N VAL A 113 -68.23 24.36 -17.58
CA VAL A 113 -68.53 22.97 -17.28
C VAL A 113 -67.25 22.17 -17.06
N LYS A 114 -67.39 20.96 -16.52
CA LYS A 114 -66.27 20.04 -16.34
C LYS A 114 -66.00 19.32 -17.68
N PRO A 115 -64.80 19.47 -18.28
CA PRO A 115 -64.48 18.89 -19.58
C PRO A 115 -64.22 17.38 -19.48
N GLU A 116 -64.13 16.69 -20.62
CA GLU A 116 -63.62 15.31 -20.66
C GLU A 116 -62.18 15.22 -20.16
N MET A 117 -61.74 14.03 -19.73
CA MET A 117 -60.37 13.81 -19.23
C MET A 117 -59.27 14.03 -20.28
N THR A 118 -59.65 14.12 -21.55
CA THR A 118 -58.78 14.53 -22.65
C THR A 118 -59.56 15.45 -23.56
N VAL A 119 -58.99 16.62 -23.87
CA VAL A 119 -59.59 17.58 -24.82
C VAL A 119 -58.57 17.95 -25.89
N THR A 120 -59.07 18.23 -27.08
CA THR A 120 -58.26 18.62 -28.25
C THR A 120 -58.78 19.93 -28.81
N HIS A 121 -57.87 20.88 -29.03
CA HIS A 121 -58.21 22.17 -29.63
C HIS A 121 -57.46 22.34 -30.94
N THR A 122 -58.17 22.70 -31.99
CA THR A 122 -57.58 23.05 -33.28
C THR A 122 -57.33 24.55 -33.30
N CYS A 123 -56.07 24.96 -33.37
CA CYS A 123 -55.66 26.36 -33.31
C CYS A 123 -54.77 26.69 -34.51
N ASN A 124 -54.91 27.89 -35.05
CA ASN A 124 -54.08 28.37 -36.17
C ASN A 124 -52.85 29.11 -35.61
N VAL A 125 -51.72 28.43 -35.57
CA VAL A 125 -50.44 29.00 -35.09
C VAL A 125 -49.94 30.02 -36.11
N PRO A 126 -49.43 31.20 -35.69
CA PRO A 126 -48.96 32.20 -36.63
C PRO A 126 -47.90 31.66 -37.62
N THR A 127 -48.05 32.01 -38.89
CA THR A 127 -47.20 31.55 -40.00
C THR A 127 -46.07 32.53 -40.35
N ASP A 128 -45.98 33.65 -39.62
CA ASP A 128 -45.06 34.76 -39.85
C ASP A 128 -43.70 34.61 -39.16
N ARG A 129 -43.41 33.42 -38.59
CA ARG A 129 -42.25 33.19 -37.73
C ARG A 129 -41.63 31.80 -37.93
N SER A 130 -40.31 31.73 -37.76
CA SER A 130 -39.50 30.51 -37.91
C SER A 130 -38.39 30.44 -36.87
N GLY A 131 -38.02 29.24 -36.44
CA GLY A 131 -37.01 29.00 -35.40
C GLY A 131 -37.62 28.80 -34.02
N TYR A 132 -36.88 29.12 -32.97
CA TYR A 132 -37.29 28.86 -31.59
C TYR A 132 -38.32 29.87 -31.08
N TYR A 133 -39.49 29.39 -30.65
CA TYR A 133 -40.53 30.16 -29.98
C TYR A 133 -41.09 29.38 -28.78
N ILE A 134 -41.82 30.07 -27.91
CA ILE A 134 -42.58 29.44 -26.82
C ILE A 134 -44.07 29.67 -27.06
N ILE A 135 -44.87 28.60 -27.03
CA ILE A 135 -46.32 28.66 -26.96
C ILE A 135 -46.73 28.46 -25.50
N LEU A 136 -47.51 29.39 -24.95
CA LEU A 136 -48.05 29.28 -23.60
C LEU A 136 -49.53 28.92 -23.66
N GLY A 137 -49.87 27.71 -23.23
CA GLY A 137 -51.25 27.31 -22.95
C GLY A 137 -51.64 27.65 -21.52
N VAL A 138 -52.76 28.33 -21.36
CA VAL A 138 -53.36 28.64 -20.06
C VAL A 138 -54.73 27.97 -20.01
N TRP A 139 -54.96 27.14 -18.99
CA TRP A 139 -56.25 26.53 -18.68
C TRP A 139 -56.85 27.21 -17.45
N GLU A 140 -57.91 27.98 -17.65
CA GLU A 140 -58.54 28.81 -16.62
C GLU A 140 -59.67 28.03 -15.95
N ILE A 141 -59.62 27.98 -14.61
CA ILE A 141 -60.56 27.18 -13.81
C ILE A 141 -61.75 28.06 -13.42
N GLY A 142 -62.96 27.65 -13.78
CA GLY A 142 -64.17 28.45 -13.60
C GLY A 142 -64.73 28.49 -12.18
N ASP A 143 -64.31 27.58 -11.29
CA ASP A 143 -64.77 27.49 -9.90
C ASP A 143 -63.69 27.87 -8.86
N THR A 144 -62.51 28.31 -9.30
CA THR A 144 -61.43 28.80 -8.43
C THR A 144 -60.81 30.07 -9.01
N VAL A 145 -59.86 30.67 -8.31
CA VAL A 145 -59.07 31.81 -8.81
C VAL A 145 -57.81 31.39 -9.56
N ASN A 146 -57.65 30.09 -9.83
CA ASN A 146 -56.42 29.51 -10.35
C ASN A 146 -56.49 29.18 -11.84
N ALA A 147 -55.33 29.00 -12.45
CA ALA A 147 -55.16 28.46 -13.78
C ALA A 147 -53.96 27.51 -13.85
N PHE A 148 -53.97 26.62 -14.82
CA PHE A 148 -52.83 25.78 -15.15
C PHE A 148 -52.05 26.35 -16.33
N TYR A 149 -50.74 26.45 -16.18
CA TYR A 149 -49.83 27.05 -17.17
C TYR A 149 -48.96 25.96 -17.80
N GLN A 150 -48.88 25.96 -19.14
CA GLN A 150 -48.07 25.01 -19.89
C GLN A 150 -47.32 25.74 -21.00
N ALA A 151 -46.04 26.01 -20.77
CA ALA A 151 -45.13 26.45 -21.82
C ALA A 151 -44.77 25.27 -22.74
N ILE A 152 -44.66 25.51 -24.04
CA ILE A 152 -44.19 24.56 -25.05
C ILE A 152 -43.08 25.20 -25.84
N ASP A 153 -41.87 24.65 -25.76
CA ASP A 153 -40.76 25.03 -26.63
C ASP A 153 -40.97 24.45 -28.01
N VAL A 154 -40.98 25.31 -29.02
CA VAL A 154 -41.29 24.92 -30.39
C VAL A 154 -40.23 25.43 -31.34
N ASN A 155 -39.91 24.62 -32.34
CA ASN A 155 -39.12 25.03 -33.49
C ASN A 155 -40.07 25.16 -34.68
N LEU A 156 -40.46 26.40 -34.98
CA LEU A 156 -41.44 26.72 -36.02
C LEU A 156 -40.80 26.75 -37.41
N THR A 157 -41.52 26.23 -38.39
CA THR A 157 -41.19 26.33 -39.82
C THR A 157 -42.30 27.08 -40.55
N GLN A 158 -41.94 27.92 -41.53
CA GLN A 158 -42.89 28.64 -42.38
C GLN A 158 -43.52 27.69 -43.42
N ASP A 159 -44.69 28.06 -43.95
CA ASP A 159 -45.34 27.31 -45.02
C ASP A 159 -44.46 27.29 -46.28
N GLY A 160 -44.14 26.08 -46.77
CA GLY A 160 -43.39 25.85 -48.02
C GLY A 160 -42.07 25.10 -47.84
N GLU A 161 -41.53 24.97 -46.62
CA GLU A 161 -40.37 24.13 -46.35
C GLU A 161 -40.77 22.70 -45.95
N THR A 162 -40.06 21.71 -46.49
CA THR A 162 -40.26 20.29 -46.16
C THR A 162 -39.87 20.05 -44.71
N VAL A 163 -40.85 19.70 -43.89
CA VAL A 163 -40.60 19.08 -42.58
C VAL A 163 -40.08 17.68 -42.87
N THR A 164 -38.79 17.45 -42.63
CA THR A 164 -38.35 16.09 -42.29
C THR A 164 -39.15 15.69 -41.05
N PRO A 165 -39.90 14.58 -41.07
CA PRO A 165 -40.56 14.08 -39.88
C PRO A 165 -39.56 14.10 -38.72
N ASP A 166 -40.00 14.53 -37.55
CA ASP A 166 -39.24 14.35 -36.31
C ASP A 166 -38.71 12.89 -36.31
N PRO A 167 -37.40 12.64 -36.18
CA PRO A 167 -36.95 11.28 -35.90
C PRO A 167 -37.76 10.81 -34.68
N ASP A 168 -38.29 9.58 -34.74
CA ASP A 168 -39.05 8.96 -33.66
C ASP A 168 -38.54 9.39 -32.28
N PRO A 169 -39.43 9.62 -31.29
CA PRO A 169 -39.06 10.15 -29.97
C PRO A 169 -37.79 9.46 -29.49
N VAL A 170 -36.74 10.25 -29.24
CA VAL A 170 -35.42 9.74 -28.86
C VAL A 170 -35.60 8.72 -27.73
N VAL A 171 -35.47 7.44 -28.08
CA VAL A 171 -35.61 6.34 -27.13
C VAL A 171 -34.34 6.34 -26.29
N LEU A 172 -34.42 6.94 -25.10
CA LEU A 172 -33.32 6.96 -24.15
C LEU A 172 -32.98 5.52 -23.72
N PRO A 173 -31.72 5.27 -23.33
CA PRO A 173 -31.38 4.04 -22.63
C PRO A 173 -32.26 3.85 -21.39
N ASN A 174 -32.63 2.60 -21.09
CA ASN A 174 -33.27 2.34 -19.80
C ASN A 174 -32.28 2.59 -18.64
N ILE A 175 -32.84 2.97 -17.50
CA ILE A 175 -32.06 3.25 -16.28
C ILE A 175 -31.34 1.97 -15.83
N PRO A 176 -30.03 2.03 -15.50
CA PRO A 176 -29.32 0.91 -14.88
C PRO A 176 -30.05 0.45 -13.61
N SER A 177 -30.39 -0.84 -13.53
CA SER A 177 -31.07 -1.44 -12.38
C SER A 177 -30.10 -2.23 -11.50
N ASP A 178 -30.55 -2.58 -10.30
CA ASP A 178 -29.84 -3.49 -9.38
C ASP A 178 -28.41 -3.04 -9.05
N ALA A 179 -28.19 -1.72 -9.05
CA ALA A 179 -26.92 -1.14 -8.66
C ALA A 179 -26.64 -1.47 -7.19
N LEU A 180 -25.47 -2.05 -6.93
CA LEU A 180 -25.05 -2.45 -5.58
C LEU A 180 -23.53 -2.37 -5.42
N CYS A 181 -23.08 -2.28 -4.17
CA CYS A 181 -21.67 -2.41 -3.81
C CYS A 181 -21.30 -3.90 -3.72
N THR A 182 -20.40 -4.37 -4.57
CA THR A 182 -19.93 -5.76 -4.62
C THR A 182 -18.63 -5.98 -3.86
N GLY A 183 -17.91 -4.90 -3.52
CA GLY A 183 -16.69 -4.99 -2.73
C GLY A 183 -16.21 -3.62 -2.27
N HIS A 184 -15.52 -3.59 -1.15
CA HIS A 184 -14.92 -2.37 -0.61
C HIS A 184 -13.64 -2.71 0.14
N THR A 185 -12.62 -1.87 -0.02
CA THR A 185 -11.36 -1.91 0.73
C THR A 185 -11.26 -0.67 1.61
N ASP A 186 -10.12 -0.45 2.25
CA ASP A 186 -9.84 0.79 2.95
C ASP A 186 -9.61 1.98 2.00
N GLY A 187 -9.36 1.74 0.71
CA GLY A 187 -9.11 2.78 -0.29
C GLY A 187 -9.95 2.70 -1.56
N SER A 188 -10.93 1.80 -1.65
CA SER A 188 -11.76 1.63 -2.85
C SER A 188 -13.15 1.08 -2.60
N ILE A 189 -14.06 1.36 -3.53
CA ILE A 189 -15.42 0.80 -3.59
C ILE A 189 -15.65 0.28 -5.01
N THR A 190 -16.14 -0.95 -5.11
CA THR A 190 -16.52 -1.61 -6.37
C THR A 190 -18.03 -1.71 -6.44
N LEU A 191 -18.57 -1.19 -7.54
CA LEU A 191 -19.98 -1.19 -7.88
C LEU A 191 -20.24 -2.18 -9.01
N ALA A 192 -21.41 -2.81 -9.01
CA ALA A 192 -21.94 -3.54 -10.15
C ALA A 192 -23.43 -3.23 -10.32
N TRP A 193 -23.93 -3.39 -11.55
CA TRP A 193 -25.33 -3.16 -11.90
C TRP A 193 -25.76 -4.06 -13.07
N THR A 194 -27.06 -4.11 -13.34
CA THR A 194 -27.61 -4.80 -14.51
C THR A 194 -27.46 -3.94 -15.76
N ALA A 195 -27.10 -4.57 -16.89
CA ALA A 195 -26.88 -3.88 -18.15
C ALA A 195 -28.14 -3.12 -18.64
N SER A 196 -27.93 -1.88 -19.08
CA SER A 196 -28.92 -1.13 -19.84
C SER A 196 -28.99 -1.60 -21.30
N THR A 197 -30.11 -1.27 -21.94
CA THR A 197 -30.43 -1.48 -23.34
C THR A 197 -30.83 -0.15 -23.96
N ALA A 198 -30.44 0.05 -25.21
CA ALA A 198 -30.85 1.17 -26.04
C ALA A 198 -30.88 0.70 -27.49
N SER A 199 -31.77 1.25 -28.31
CA SER A 199 -31.85 0.90 -29.74
C SER A 199 -30.57 1.23 -30.50
N ALA A 200 -29.82 2.25 -30.04
CA ALA A 200 -28.51 2.62 -30.57
C ALA A 200 -27.33 1.81 -29.96
N GLY A 201 -27.58 0.94 -28.98
CA GLY A 201 -26.56 0.28 -28.17
C GLY A 201 -25.95 1.20 -27.11
N ILE A 202 -25.48 0.62 -26.01
CA ILE A 202 -24.82 1.37 -24.92
C ILE A 202 -23.38 1.68 -25.31
N LYS A 203 -22.98 2.94 -25.21
CA LYS A 203 -21.61 3.41 -25.38
C LYS A 203 -20.81 3.20 -24.11
N ASN A 204 -21.32 3.72 -22.98
CA ASN A 204 -20.69 3.63 -21.66
C ASN A 204 -21.71 3.93 -20.55
N TYR A 205 -21.26 3.74 -19.32
CA TYR A 205 -21.92 4.20 -18.10
C TYR A 205 -21.10 5.32 -17.48
N GLU A 206 -21.76 6.35 -16.97
CA GLU A 206 -21.20 7.41 -16.13
C GLU A 206 -21.49 7.07 -14.67
N VAL A 207 -20.45 7.07 -13.83
CA VAL A 207 -20.57 6.81 -12.39
C VAL A 207 -20.33 8.11 -11.65
N SER A 208 -21.30 8.51 -10.84
CA SER A 208 -21.20 9.69 -9.98
C SER A 208 -21.02 9.28 -8.53
N ARG A 209 -20.10 9.96 -7.83
CA ARG A 209 -19.91 9.91 -6.37
C ARG A 209 -20.34 11.24 -5.79
N ASN A 210 -21.24 11.23 -4.80
CA ASN A 210 -21.76 12.42 -4.12
C ASN A 210 -22.27 13.50 -5.10
N GLY A 211 -22.91 13.06 -6.19
CA GLY A 211 -23.46 13.93 -7.23
C GLY A 211 -22.49 14.35 -8.35
N ALA A 212 -21.19 14.07 -8.22
CA ALA A 212 -20.18 14.42 -9.24
C ALA A 212 -19.68 13.18 -9.99
N VAL A 213 -19.55 13.25 -11.31
CA VAL A 213 -19.02 12.16 -12.13
C VAL A 213 -17.55 11.90 -11.76
N VAL A 214 -17.23 10.67 -11.36
CA VAL A 214 -15.86 10.25 -11.00
C VAL A 214 -15.21 9.38 -12.08
N GLY A 215 -16.00 8.82 -12.99
CA GLY A 215 -15.47 8.09 -14.12
C GLY A 215 -16.54 7.50 -15.01
N THR A 216 -16.07 6.85 -16.07
CA THR A 216 -16.91 6.14 -17.04
C THR A 216 -16.38 4.74 -17.30
N THR A 217 -17.27 3.80 -17.60
CA THR A 217 -16.91 2.42 -17.92
C THR A 217 -17.80 1.87 -19.03
N THR A 218 -17.29 0.98 -19.87
CA THR A 218 -18.10 0.22 -20.83
C THR A 218 -18.64 -1.09 -20.24
N GLN A 219 -18.14 -1.47 -19.06
CA GLN A 219 -18.58 -2.65 -18.32
C GLN A 219 -19.75 -2.32 -17.41
N THR A 220 -20.42 -3.34 -16.89
CA THR A 220 -21.46 -3.21 -15.86
C THR A 220 -20.89 -3.24 -14.44
N SER A 221 -19.63 -2.82 -14.30
CA SER A 221 -18.92 -2.69 -13.04
C SER A 221 -17.92 -1.53 -13.11
N TYR A 222 -17.67 -0.93 -11.95
CA TYR A 222 -16.71 0.16 -11.79
C TYR A 222 -16.10 0.13 -10.39
N THR A 223 -14.79 0.27 -10.31
CA THR A 223 -14.06 0.42 -9.05
C THR A 223 -13.56 1.85 -8.92
N ASP A 224 -14.09 2.55 -7.93
CA ASP A 224 -13.61 3.86 -7.50
C ASP A 224 -12.47 3.67 -6.50
N SER A 225 -11.28 4.15 -6.84
CA SER A 225 -10.04 3.92 -6.08
C SER A 225 -9.46 5.23 -5.54
N GLY A 226 -8.57 5.16 -4.55
CA GLY A 226 -7.94 6.33 -3.95
C GLY A 226 -8.88 7.09 -3.01
N LEU A 227 -9.85 6.39 -2.43
CA LEU A 227 -10.80 6.94 -1.48
C LEU A 227 -10.19 7.07 -0.09
N PRO A 228 -10.49 8.15 0.65
CA PRO A 228 -10.28 8.20 2.09
C PRO A 228 -10.91 7.01 2.82
N THR A 229 -10.17 6.45 3.76
CA THR A 229 -10.58 5.28 4.57
C THR A 229 -11.72 5.63 5.51
N ASN A 230 -12.50 4.63 5.94
CA ASN A 230 -13.65 4.78 6.85
C ASN A 230 -14.62 5.92 6.47
N THR A 231 -14.82 6.15 5.17
CA THR A 231 -15.67 7.23 4.67
C THR A 231 -16.85 6.66 3.88
N THR A 232 -18.03 7.24 4.10
CA THR A 232 -19.28 6.87 3.42
C THR A 232 -19.49 7.72 2.18
N TYR A 233 -19.88 7.08 1.09
CA TYR A 233 -20.15 7.71 -0.20
C TYR A 233 -21.52 7.28 -0.73
N THR A 234 -22.11 8.13 -1.55
CA THR A 234 -23.32 7.81 -2.32
C THR A 234 -22.99 7.77 -3.80
N TYR A 235 -23.40 6.69 -4.49
CA TYR A 235 -23.15 6.48 -5.91
C TYR A 235 -24.43 6.37 -6.73
N THR A 236 -24.39 6.90 -7.95
CA THR A 236 -25.45 6.74 -8.96
C THR A 236 -24.83 6.47 -10.33
N ILE A 237 -25.51 5.68 -11.15
CA ILE A 237 -25.04 5.30 -12.49
C ILE A 237 -26.03 5.79 -13.55
N VAL A 238 -25.51 6.35 -14.64
CA VAL A 238 -26.27 6.77 -15.83
C VAL A 238 -25.74 6.01 -17.05
N ALA A 239 -26.62 5.44 -17.85
CA ALA A 239 -26.24 4.83 -19.12
C ALA A 239 -26.23 5.88 -20.25
N VAL A 240 -25.23 5.79 -21.12
CA VAL A 240 -25.07 6.66 -22.30
C VAL A 240 -25.06 5.78 -23.54
N ASP A 241 -25.91 6.07 -24.54
CA ASP A 241 -25.89 5.33 -25.81
C ASP A 241 -24.85 5.86 -26.80
N ASN A 242 -24.70 5.16 -27.94
CA ASN A 242 -23.81 5.55 -29.04
C ASN A 242 -24.17 6.87 -29.72
N LYS A 243 -25.38 7.42 -29.47
CA LYS A 243 -25.83 8.72 -29.95
C LYS A 243 -25.61 9.83 -28.92
N GLY A 244 -25.11 9.51 -27.72
CA GLY A 244 -24.89 10.45 -26.63
C GLY A 244 -26.11 10.70 -25.74
N ASN A 245 -27.20 9.95 -25.91
CA ASN A 245 -28.39 10.09 -25.07
C ASN A 245 -28.15 9.44 -23.71
N ARG A 246 -28.68 10.09 -22.65
CA ARG A 246 -28.46 9.69 -21.24
C ARG A 246 -29.75 9.16 -20.63
N SER A 247 -29.67 8.06 -19.88
CA SER A 247 -30.79 7.59 -19.05
C SER A 247 -31.03 8.50 -17.85
N GLY A 248 -32.10 8.23 -17.09
CA GLY A 248 -32.17 8.66 -15.69
C GLY A 248 -31.07 7.98 -14.84
N ALA A 249 -30.79 8.54 -13.66
CA ALA A 249 -29.86 7.94 -12.70
C ALA A 249 -30.46 6.68 -12.05
N SER A 250 -29.62 5.69 -11.77
CA SER A 250 -29.99 4.52 -10.97
C SER A 250 -30.47 4.91 -9.57
N ALA A 251 -31.07 3.95 -8.86
CA ALA A 251 -31.20 4.07 -7.41
C ALA A 251 -29.82 4.31 -6.78
N ALA A 252 -29.79 5.11 -5.71
CA ALA A 252 -28.55 5.48 -5.05
C ALA A 252 -27.98 4.28 -4.26
N VAL A 253 -26.69 4.01 -4.44
CA VAL A 253 -25.94 3.02 -3.66
C VAL A 253 -25.16 3.75 -2.58
N VAL A 254 -25.43 3.44 -1.31
CA VAL A 254 -24.65 3.96 -0.19
C VAL A 254 -23.64 2.90 0.23
N ALA A 255 -22.35 3.25 0.23
CA ALA A 255 -21.28 2.33 0.56
C ALA A 255 -20.16 3.07 1.30
N SER A 256 -19.44 2.35 2.17
CA SER A 256 -18.34 2.91 2.96
C SER A 256 -17.06 2.12 2.68
N THR A 257 -15.94 2.82 2.55
CA THR A 257 -14.62 2.18 2.61
C THR A 257 -14.39 1.62 4.01
N LEU A 258 -13.60 0.55 4.11
CA LEU A 258 -13.20 0.00 5.40
C LEU A 258 -12.30 0.99 6.17
N PRO A 259 -12.23 0.88 7.50
CA PRO A 259 -11.12 1.47 8.24
C PRO A 259 -9.80 0.81 7.82
N VAL A 260 -8.69 1.56 7.94
CA VAL A 260 -7.35 0.99 7.80
C VAL A 260 -7.22 -0.17 8.77
N SER A 261 -6.99 -1.37 8.25
CA SER A 261 -6.66 -2.53 9.07
C SER A 261 -5.17 -2.50 9.35
N THR A 262 -4.78 -1.89 10.47
CA THR A 262 -3.43 -2.11 11.01
C THR A 262 -3.38 -3.55 11.52
N PRO A 263 -2.42 -4.39 11.07
CA PRO A 263 -2.16 -5.66 11.74
C PRO A 263 -2.02 -5.40 13.24
N ALA A 264 -2.65 -6.23 14.08
CA ALA A 264 -2.47 -6.12 15.52
C ALA A 264 -0.96 -6.11 15.80
N ALA A 265 -0.53 -5.20 16.70
CA ALA A 265 0.86 -5.17 17.10
C ALA A 265 1.25 -6.55 17.62
N ASP A 266 2.38 -7.07 17.17
CA ASP A 266 2.87 -8.37 17.63
C ASP A 266 3.35 -8.23 19.07
N THR A 267 2.70 -8.98 19.97
CA THR A 267 2.98 -8.97 21.41
C THR A 267 3.52 -10.32 21.90
N GLU A 268 3.62 -11.31 21.01
CA GLU A 268 4.12 -12.62 21.39
C GLU A 268 5.65 -12.60 21.35
N ALA A 269 6.29 -13.12 22.40
CA ALA A 269 7.74 -13.21 22.43
C ALA A 269 8.21 -14.51 21.76
N PRO A 270 9.39 -14.50 21.10
CA PRO A 270 9.99 -15.73 20.59
C PRO A 270 10.13 -16.81 21.65
N SER A 271 10.09 -18.07 21.21
CA SER A 271 10.43 -19.20 22.06
C SER A 271 11.86 -19.08 22.58
N ARG A 272 12.09 -19.54 23.80
CA ARG A 272 13.42 -19.52 24.42
C ARG A 272 14.43 -20.30 23.56
N PRO A 273 15.63 -19.75 23.28
CA PRO A 273 16.70 -20.50 22.62
C PRO A 273 17.04 -21.78 23.40
N THR A 274 17.19 -22.89 22.68
CA THR A 274 17.55 -24.20 23.25
C THR A 274 18.84 -24.72 22.62
N GLY A 275 19.41 -25.79 23.17
CA GLY A 275 20.62 -26.41 22.61
C GLY A 275 21.87 -25.53 22.66
N LEU A 276 21.94 -24.56 23.59
CA LEU A 276 23.15 -23.76 23.80
C LEU A 276 24.30 -24.69 24.20
N ALA A 277 25.34 -24.73 23.39
CA ALA A 277 26.51 -25.58 23.57
C ALA A 277 27.79 -24.85 23.15
N ALA A 278 28.92 -25.26 23.73
CA ALA A 278 30.25 -24.81 23.31
C ALA A 278 30.83 -25.84 22.32
N SER A 279 31.13 -25.40 21.11
CA SER A 279 31.71 -26.25 20.05
C SER A 279 33.23 -26.25 20.06
N SER A 280 33.86 -25.24 20.66
CA SER A 280 35.30 -25.14 20.84
C SER A 280 35.63 -24.37 22.11
N VAL A 281 36.59 -24.86 22.89
CA VAL A 281 37.07 -24.24 24.13
C VAL A 281 38.58 -24.30 24.13
N THR A 282 39.22 -23.15 24.27
CA THR A 282 40.68 -23.01 24.42
C THR A 282 40.99 -22.25 25.71
N GLU A 283 42.25 -21.86 25.91
CA GLU A 283 42.66 -21.05 27.07
C GLU A 283 42.10 -19.62 27.02
N SER A 284 41.73 -19.12 25.83
CA SER A 284 41.33 -17.72 25.64
C SER A 284 40.12 -17.50 24.71
N VAL A 285 39.52 -18.58 24.19
CA VAL A 285 38.41 -18.52 23.24
C VAL A 285 37.37 -19.59 23.56
N VAL A 286 36.09 -19.23 23.49
CA VAL A 286 34.94 -20.14 23.51
C VAL A 286 34.05 -19.85 22.30
N THR A 287 33.73 -20.87 21.51
CA THR A 287 32.74 -20.76 20.43
C THR A 287 31.44 -21.41 20.86
N LEU A 288 30.35 -20.63 20.81
CA LEU A 288 29.00 -21.02 21.18
C LEU A 288 28.14 -21.26 19.95
N SER A 289 27.19 -22.19 20.06
CA SER A 289 26.12 -22.42 19.08
C SER A 289 24.82 -22.77 19.80
N TRP A 290 23.68 -22.44 19.19
CA TRP A 290 22.36 -22.76 19.74
C TRP A 290 21.34 -23.08 18.63
N THR A 291 20.25 -23.73 19.02
CA THR A 291 19.13 -24.03 18.14
C THR A 291 18.29 -22.77 17.91
N ALA A 292 17.74 -22.63 16.69
CA ALA A 292 16.86 -21.52 16.35
C ALA A 292 15.61 -21.49 17.24
N SER A 293 15.24 -20.29 17.68
CA SER A 293 13.92 -20.01 18.26
C SER A 293 12.86 -19.91 17.16
N THR A 294 11.60 -19.97 17.58
CA THR A 294 10.40 -19.83 16.74
C THR A 294 9.51 -18.74 17.29
N ASP A 295 8.73 -18.12 16.42
CA ASP A 295 7.85 -17.02 16.75
C ASP A 295 6.67 -16.99 15.76
N ASN A 296 5.54 -16.38 16.13
CA ASN A 296 4.34 -16.27 15.30
C ASN A 296 4.58 -15.41 14.04
N VAL A 297 5.45 -14.38 14.11
CA VAL A 297 5.82 -13.53 12.97
C VAL A 297 7.24 -13.84 12.51
N GLY A 298 8.19 -13.93 13.44
CA GLY A 298 9.56 -14.34 13.15
C GLY A 298 10.61 -13.78 14.11
N VAL A 299 11.66 -14.56 14.33
CA VAL A 299 12.80 -14.17 15.16
C VAL A 299 13.75 -13.27 14.37
N ALA A 300 14.03 -12.07 14.88
CA ALA A 300 14.89 -11.10 14.22
C ALA A 300 16.37 -11.25 14.61
N LYS A 301 16.67 -11.48 15.89
CA LYS A 301 18.05 -11.50 16.41
C LYS A 301 18.17 -12.24 17.74
N TYR A 302 19.41 -12.49 18.15
CA TYR A 302 19.79 -13.10 19.41
C TYR A 302 20.74 -12.18 20.18
N GLU A 303 20.54 -12.08 21.49
CA GLU A 303 21.48 -11.46 22.43
C GLU A 303 22.25 -12.55 23.17
N VAL A 304 23.57 -12.47 23.17
CA VAL A 304 24.45 -13.42 23.88
C VAL A 304 25.04 -12.72 25.09
N TYR A 305 24.89 -13.35 26.25
CA TYR A 305 25.36 -12.83 27.54
C TYR A 305 26.46 -13.71 28.10
N ARG A 306 27.43 -13.10 28.78
CA ARG A 306 28.43 -13.75 29.62
C ARG A 306 28.37 -13.16 31.01
N ASP A 307 28.21 -14.01 32.03
CA ASP A 307 28.11 -13.64 33.44
C ASP A 307 27.06 -12.54 33.68
N GLY A 308 25.94 -12.62 32.94
CA GLY A 308 24.84 -11.66 32.99
C GLY A 308 25.04 -10.36 32.20
N LYS A 309 26.21 -10.13 31.58
CA LYS A 309 26.48 -8.95 30.75
C LYS A 309 26.31 -9.27 29.26
N LEU A 310 25.61 -8.40 28.55
CA LEU A 310 25.46 -8.51 27.09
C LEU A 310 26.83 -8.38 26.42
N LEU A 311 27.20 -9.38 25.61
CA LEU A 311 28.40 -9.36 24.79
C LEU A 311 28.10 -8.86 23.39
N VAL A 312 27.06 -9.41 22.75
CA VAL A 312 26.74 -9.12 21.35
C VAL A 312 25.25 -9.30 21.08
N THR A 313 24.78 -8.62 20.04
CA THR A 313 23.53 -8.92 19.36
C THR A 313 23.84 -9.42 17.94
N THR A 314 23.32 -10.58 17.55
CA THR A 314 23.65 -11.24 16.28
C THR A 314 22.41 -11.88 15.65
N THR A 315 22.37 -11.95 14.32
CA THR A 315 21.39 -12.75 13.58
C THR A 315 21.86 -14.19 13.34
N SER A 316 23.16 -14.46 13.54
CA SER A 316 23.72 -15.80 13.46
C SER A 316 23.36 -16.65 14.68
N ARG A 317 23.35 -17.97 14.51
CA ARG A 317 23.08 -18.94 15.59
C ARG A 317 24.35 -19.45 16.27
N SER A 318 25.41 -18.65 16.18
CA SER A 318 26.72 -18.92 16.76
C SER A 318 27.42 -17.61 17.11
N TYR A 319 28.33 -17.70 18.07
CA TYR A 319 29.17 -16.58 18.49
C TYR A 319 30.50 -17.09 19.04
N THR A 320 31.60 -16.43 18.70
CA THR A 320 32.93 -16.72 19.24
C THR A 320 33.33 -15.62 20.21
N ASP A 321 33.44 -15.97 21.49
CA ASP A 321 33.96 -15.10 22.54
C ASP A 321 35.46 -15.30 22.69
N SER A 322 36.24 -14.22 22.73
CA SER A 322 37.71 -14.25 22.72
C SER A 322 38.29 -13.32 23.77
N GLY A 323 39.58 -13.50 24.09
CA GLY A 323 40.25 -12.73 25.15
C GLY A 323 39.88 -13.19 26.56
N LEU A 324 39.49 -14.45 26.71
CA LEU A 324 39.18 -15.08 28.00
C LEU A 324 40.47 -15.41 28.78
N GLN A 325 40.33 -15.55 30.09
CA GLN A 325 41.42 -16.02 30.95
C GLN A 325 41.42 -17.54 30.99
N ALA A 326 42.62 -18.14 31.04
CA ALA A 326 42.78 -19.58 31.18
C ALA A 326 42.25 -20.10 32.52
N SER A 327 41.84 -21.37 32.58
CA SER A 327 41.32 -22.03 33.78
C SER A 327 40.20 -21.24 34.50
N THR A 328 39.40 -20.49 33.76
CA THR A 328 38.35 -19.63 34.31
C THR A 328 36.99 -20.10 33.84
N ALA A 329 36.05 -20.23 34.77
CA ALA A 329 34.67 -20.60 34.49
C ALA A 329 33.86 -19.36 34.08
N TYR A 330 33.15 -19.46 32.97
CA TYR A 330 32.24 -18.44 32.44
C TYR A 330 30.84 -19.02 32.26
N SER A 331 29.81 -18.22 32.53
CA SER A 331 28.41 -18.61 32.32
C SER A 331 27.81 -17.88 31.13
N TYR A 332 27.26 -18.62 30.17
CA TYR A 332 26.64 -18.07 28.96
C TYR A 332 25.14 -18.31 28.91
N THR A 333 24.39 -17.30 28.46
CA THR A 333 22.96 -17.40 28.14
C THR A 333 22.65 -16.68 26.83
N VAL A 334 21.58 -17.11 26.16
CA VAL A 334 21.10 -16.49 24.91
C VAL A 334 19.62 -16.15 25.02
N ILE A 335 19.24 -14.96 24.55
CA ILE A 335 17.86 -14.48 24.45
C ILE A 335 17.53 -14.24 22.97
N ALA A 336 16.34 -14.65 22.52
CA ALA A 336 15.82 -14.33 21.19
C ALA A 336 14.92 -13.09 21.24
N LEU A 337 14.96 -12.30 20.17
CA LEU A 337 14.12 -11.11 19.97
C LEU A 337 13.50 -11.15 18.58
N ASP A 338 12.24 -10.75 18.49
CA ASP A 338 11.54 -10.55 17.22
C ASP A 338 11.78 -9.11 16.68
N ALA A 339 11.09 -8.76 15.59
CA ALA A 339 11.14 -7.43 14.99
C ALA A 339 10.31 -6.38 15.77
N ALA A 340 9.33 -6.80 16.57
CA ALA A 340 8.51 -5.95 17.42
C ALA A 340 9.21 -5.56 18.73
N GLY A 341 10.31 -6.23 19.08
CA GLY A 341 11.09 -6.01 20.29
C GLY A 341 10.70 -6.92 21.46
N ASN A 342 9.83 -7.91 21.26
CA ASN A 342 9.49 -8.85 22.32
C ASN A 342 10.70 -9.78 22.58
N ARG A 343 10.96 -10.07 23.85
CA ARG A 343 12.15 -10.79 24.31
C ARG A 343 11.74 -12.13 24.90
N SER A 344 12.38 -13.20 24.44
CA SER A 344 12.21 -14.53 25.04
C SER A 344 12.73 -14.57 26.48
N THR A 345 12.36 -15.61 27.23
CA THR A 345 13.16 -16.00 28.40
C THR A 345 14.58 -16.41 27.96
N ALA A 346 15.58 -16.20 28.80
CA ALA A 346 16.95 -16.63 28.53
C ALA A 346 17.06 -18.16 28.46
N SER A 347 17.94 -18.68 27.61
CA SER A 347 18.30 -20.09 27.56
C SER A 347 18.71 -20.63 28.93
N ALA A 348 18.76 -21.96 29.07
CA ALA A 348 19.49 -22.55 30.18
C ALA A 348 20.94 -22.03 30.17
N ALA A 349 21.47 -21.71 31.35
CA ALA A 349 22.84 -21.23 31.48
C ALA A 349 23.83 -22.35 31.17
N LEU A 350 24.79 -22.07 30.29
CA LEU A 350 25.89 -22.96 29.97
C LEU A 350 27.15 -22.51 30.71
N SER A 351 27.65 -23.33 31.63
CA SER A 351 28.93 -23.09 32.29
C SER A 351 30.06 -23.72 31.48
N VAL A 352 31.06 -22.93 31.11
CA VAL A 352 32.23 -23.38 30.33
C VAL A 352 33.49 -22.93 31.05
N THR A 353 34.42 -23.85 31.30
CA THR A 353 35.74 -23.53 31.86
C THR A 353 36.78 -23.58 30.75
N THR A 354 37.50 -22.48 30.54
CA THR A 354 38.62 -22.43 29.59
C THR A 354 39.72 -23.41 29.96
N THR A 355 40.48 -23.88 28.97
CA THR A 355 41.58 -24.81 29.23
C THR A 355 42.70 -24.12 30.01
N THR A 356 43.60 -24.90 30.60
CA THR A 356 44.82 -24.39 31.22
C THR A 356 45.68 -23.65 30.20
N ALA A 357 46.39 -22.62 30.67
CA ALA A 357 47.36 -21.92 29.83
C ALA A 357 48.42 -22.91 29.34
N THR A 358 48.69 -22.88 28.05
CA THR A 358 49.82 -23.57 27.46
C THR A 358 51.10 -22.87 27.92
N VAL A 359 51.80 -23.47 28.88
CA VAL A 359 53.15 -23.03 29.26
C VAL A 359 54.08 -23.39 28.10
N THR A 360 54.30 -22.45 27.18
CA THR A 360 55.47 -22.54 26.31
C THR A 360 56.71 -22.37 27.21
N PRO A 361 57.65 -23.34 27.27
CA PRO A 361 58.88 -23.14 28.04
C PRO A 361 59.56 -21.86 27.57
N PRO A 362 60.11 -21.03 28.48
CA PRO A 362 60.73 -19.77 28.09
C PRO A 362 61.80 -20.02 27.04
N ALA A 363 61.72 -19.27 25.94
CA ALA A 363 62.73 -19.27 24.88
C ALA A 363 64.09 -18.95 25.51
N GLY A 364 64.96 -19.96 25.65
CA GLY A 364 66.31 -19.82 26.20
C GLY A 364 66.74 -20.87 27.21
N THR A 365 65.84 -21.65 27.81
CA THR A 365 66.24 -22.81 28.65
C THR A 365 66.23 -24.10 27.83
N ALA A 366 67.40 -24.71 27.68
CA ALA A 366 67.55 -26.00 27.00
C ALA A 366 66.69 -27.09 27.66
N ALA A 367 65.75 -27.66 26.91
CA ALA A 367 64.85 -28.72 27.40
C ALA A 367 65.63 -29.97 27.83
N ALA A 368 65.09 -30.79 28.73
CA ALA A 368 65.72 -32.06 29.11
C ALA A 368 65.94 -32.93 27.86
N TRP A 369 67.10 -33.60 27.76
CA TRP A 369 67.38 -34.51 26.65
C TRP A 369 66.41 -35.69 26.64
N ASP A 370 65.75 -35.87 25.50
CA ASP A 370 64.89 -37.00 25.17
C ASP A 370 65.57 -37.83 24.06
N GLY A 371 65.90 -39.10 24.35
CA GLY A 371 66.57 -40.00 23.42
C GLY A 371 65.73 -40.44 22.22
N SER A 372 64.41 -40.19 22.24
CA SER A 372 63.53 -40.48 21.10
C SER A 372 63.52 -39.33 20.07
N LYS A 373 63.96 -38.13 20.47
CA LYS A 373 63.89 -36.92 19.66
C LYS A 373 65.13 -36.78 18.75
N ILE A 374 64.89 -36.25 17.55
CA ILE A 374 65.95 -35.82 16.63
C ILE A 374 66.43 -34.43 17.03
N TYR A 375 67.75 -34.24 17.07
CA TYR A 375 68.41 -32.96 17.29
C TYR A 375 69.27 -32.58 16.09
N LEU A 376 69.21 -31.31 15.71
CA LEU A 376 70.02 -30.72 14.65
C LEU A 376 71.18 -29.93 15.24
N VAL A 377 72.14 -29.55 14.39
CA VAL A 377 73.27 -28.70 14.79
C VAL A 377 72.79 -27.43 15.50
N GLY A 378 73.36 -27.13 16.66
CA GLY A 378 73.02 -25.97 17.48
C GLY A 378 71.87 -26.19 18.47
N ASP A 379 71.12 -27.29 18.39
CA ASP A 379 70.08 -27.59 19.36
C ASP A 379 70.67 -27.78 20.75
N LYS A 380 69.97 -27.26 21.77
CA LYS A 380 70.41 -27.30 23.16
C LYS A 380 69.51 -28.18 24.01
N VAL A 381 70.12 -29.01 24.84
CA VAL A 381 69.44 -29.87 25.83
C VAL A 381 70.09 -29.78 27.20
N THR A 382 69.36 -30.11 28.26
CA THR A 382 69.92 -30.35 29.59
C THR A 382 69.98 -31.85 29.89
N TYR A 383 71.11 -32.33 30.43
CA TYR A 383 71.29 -33.70 30.91
C TYR A 383 72.20 -33.72 32.13
N ASN A 384 71.79 -34.38 33.21
CA ASN A 384 72.48 -34.39 34.52
C ASN A 384 72.87 -32.99 35.03
N GLY A 385 72.03 -31.99 34.79
CA GLY A 385 72.26 -30.60 35.23
C GLY A 385 73.23 -29.80 34.36
N VAL A 386 73.75 -30.37 33.27
CA VAL A 386 74.64 -29.70 32.30
C VAL A 386 73.89 -29.40 31.01
N GLU A 387 74.06 -28.20 30.47
CA GLU A 387 73.58 -27.84 29.13
C GLU A 387 74.55 -28.39 28.07
N TYR A 388 74.01 -29.07 27.06
CA TYR A 388 74.75 -29.55 25.90
C TYR A 388 74.18 -28.95 24.62
N THR A 389 75.06 -28.65 23.67
CA THR A 389 74.72 -28.23 22.31
C THR A 389 75.11 -29.32 21.33
N ALA A 390 74.21 -29.70 20.43
CA ALA A 390 74.47 -30.67 19.36
C ALA A 390 75.41 -30.07 18.30
N GLY A 391 76.46 -30.79 17.95
CA GLY A 391 77.40 -30.41 16.89
C GLY A 391 76.93 -30.76 15.49
N TRP A 392 76.04 -31.75 15.36
CA TRP A 392 75.44 -32.21 14.11
C TRP A 392 74.16 -33.01 14.40
N TRP A 393 73.55 -33.56 13.34
CA TRP A 393 72.34 -34.39 13.45
C TRP A 393 72.56 -35.58 14.41
N THR A 394 71.66 -35.78 15.37
CA THR A 394 71.69 -36.94 16.27
C THR A 394 70.30 -37.34 16.76
N GLN A 395 70.14 -38.63 17.07
CA GLN A 395 68.97 -39.20 17.72
C GLN A 395 69.44 -40.35 18.63
N GLY A 396 69.00 -40.36 19.88
CA GLY A 396 69.33 -41.44 20.84
C GLY A 396 70.74 -41.42 21.44
N GLU A 397 71.66 -40.59 20.95
CA GLU A 397 73.01 -40.49 21.55
C GLU A 397 73.01 -39.65 22.83
N GLN A 398 73.55 -40.20 23.92
CA GLN A 398 73.51 -39.60 25.25
C GLN A 398 74.52 -38.42 25.40
N PRO A 399 74.14 -37.27 25.99
CA PRO A 399 74.97 -36.06 25.98
C PRO A 399 76.32 -36.11 26.71
N ASP A 400 76.42 -36.83 27.81
CA ASP A 400 77.66 -36.98 28.59
C ASP A 400 78.59 -38.11 28.07
N VAL A 401 78.16 -38.87 27.06
CA VAL A 401 78.94 -39.97 26.46
C VAL A 401 79.38 -39.65 25.03
N SER A 402 78.47 -39.19 24.18
CA SER A 402 78.76 -39.01 22.75
C SER A 402 79.48 -37.68 22.46
N GLU A 403 80.32 -37.70 21.42
CA GLU A 403 81.06 -36.55 20.92
C GLU A 403 80.19 -35.55 20.15
N VAL A 404 79.00 -35.97 19.72
CA VAL A 404 78.02 -35.06 19.09
C VAL A 404 77.57 -33.96 20.04
N TRP A 405 77.68 -34.16 21.35
CA TRP A 405 77.23 -33.23 22.37
C TRP A 405 78.37 -32.48 23.03
N ARG A 406 78.37 -31.15 22.84
CA ARG A 406 79.33 -30.25 23.48
C ARG A 406 78.70 -29.63 24.71
N ALA A 407 79.28 -29.87 25.88
CA ALA A 407 78.86 -29.20 27.10
C ALA A 407 79.09 -27.68 26.95
N ALA A 408 78.07 -26.88 27.19
CA ALA A 408 78.23 -25.45 27.38
C ALA A 408 79.06 -25.21 28.65
N SER A 409 79.80 -24.09 28.70
CA SER A 409 80.52 -23.69 29.91
C SER A 409 79.53 -23.36 31.03
N SER A 410 79.07 -24.39 31.73
CA SER A 410 78.14 -24.29 32.84
C SER A 410 78.91 -24.22 34.17
N SER A 411 78.25 -23.79 35.25
CA SER A 411 78.81 -23.86 36.61
C SER A 411 78.99 -25.30 37.11
N VAL A 412 78.46 -26.28 36.40
CA VAL A 412 78.58 -27.72 36.66
C VAL A 412 79.55 -28.32 35.65
N VAL A 413 80.65 -28.89 36.14
CA VAL A 413 81.65 -29.57 35.31
C VAL A 413 81.28 -31.05 35.20
N PRO A 414 81.17 -31.62 33.99
CA PRO A 414 80.77 -33.02 33.81
C PRO A 414 81.85 -34.00 34.28
N ASP A 415 81.47 -35.21 34.68
CA ASP A 415 82.43 -36.28 34.95
C ASP A 415 83.20 -36.68 33.68
N TRP A 416 84.46 -37.08 33.84
CA TRP A 416 85.28 -37.58 32.74
C TRP A 416 84.77 -38.95 32.27
N ASN A 417 84.68 -39.12 30.96
CA ASN A 417 84.24 -40.34 30.29
C ASN A 417 85.31 -40.79 29.29
N THR A 418 85.78 -42.03 29.43
CA THR A 418 86.82 -42.63 28.58
C THR A 418 86.46 -42.69 27.10
N SER A 419 85.16 -42.74 26.77
CA SER A 419 84.67 -42.86 25.40
C SER A 419 84.42 -41.51 24.73
N LYS A 420 84.47 -40.41 25.49
CA LYS A 420 84.18 -39.05 25.01
C LYS A 420 85.45 -38.33 24.58
N ALA A 421 85.37 -37.61 23.47
CA ALA A 421 86.44 -36.70 23.03
C ALA A 421 86.26 -35.33 23.69
N TYR A 422 87.37 -34.71 24.09
CA TYR A 422 87.43 -33.38 24.71
C TYR A 422 88.36 -32.49 23.91
N ASN A 423 87.99 -31.23 23.70
CA ASN A 423 88.82 -30.23 23.03
C ASN A 423 89.62 -29.40 24.02
N ALA A 424 90.61 -28.66 23.50
CA ALA A 424 91.35 -27.66 24.28
C ALA A 424 90.40 -26.75 25.06
N GLY A 425 90.58 -26.68 26.37
CA GLY A 425 89.80 -25.84 27.27
C GLY A 425 88.62 -26.53 27.96
N ASP A 426 88.18 -27.70 27.47
CA ASP A 426 87.07 -28.46 28.08
C ASP A 426 87.47 -28.91 29.50
N LYS A 427 86.51 -28.84 30.45
CA LYS A 427 86.71 -29.21 31.85
C LYS A 427 85.95 -30.49 32.20
N VAL A 428 86.53 -31.33 33.04
CA VAL A 428 85.93 -32.57 33.55
C VAL A 428 86.26 -32.79 35.01
N VAL A 429 85.39 -33.51 35.74
CA VAL A 429 85.66 -34.03 37.08
C VAL A 429 86.18 -35.47 36.97
N TYR A 430 87.30 -35.76 37.64
CA TYR A 430 87.83 -37.12 37.76
C TYR A 430 88.44 -37.30 39.14
N ALA A 431 88.04 -38.36 39.85
CA ALA A 431 88.48 -38.66 41.22
C ALA A 431 88.35 -37.47 42.20
N GLY A 432 87.27 -36.69 42.08
CA GLY A 432 86.98 -35.55 42.95
C GLY A 432 87.71 -34.25 42.59
N HIS A 433 88.55 -34.26 41.55
CA HIS A 433 89.28 -33.08 41.08
C HIS A 433 88.80 -32.61 39.71
N THR A 434 88.91 -31.31 39.46
CA THR A 434 88.61 -30.72 38.14
C THR A 434 89.88 -30.61 37.30
N TYR A 435 89.82 -31.16 36.09
CA TYR A 435 90.88 -31.08 35.09
C TYR A 435 90.41 -30.32 33.86
N GLN A 436 91.33 -29.64 33.19
CA GLN A 436 91.10 -28.96 31.91
C GLN A 436 91.99 -29.58 30.84
N ALA A 437 91.41 -29.93 29.69
CA ALA A 437 92.15 -30.42 28.54
C ALA A 437 93.02 -29.29 27.95
N LYS A 438 94.30 -29.54 27.74
CA LYS A 438 95.22 -28.56 27.12
C LYS A 438 95.07 -28.53 25.60
N TRP A 439 94.75 -29.67 24.99
CA TRP A 439 94.45 -29.87 23.57
C TRP A 439 93.47 -31.03 23.43
N TRP A 440 93.13 -31.41 22.19
CA TRP A 440 92.20 -32.51 21.93
C TRP A 440 92.69 -33.84 22.54
N THR A 441 91.80 -34.59 23.19
CA THR A 441 92.09 -35.87 23.88
C THR A 441 90.86 -36.78 23.90
N LYS A 442 91.08 -38.10 23.85
CA LYS A 442 90.04 -39.13 23.96
C LYS A 442 90.64 -40.39 24.60
N GLY A 443 90.09 -40.80 25.74
CA GLY A 443 90.52 -42.00 26.46
C GLY A 443 91.73 -41.82 27.39
N GLU A 444 92.52 -40.75 27.25
CA GLU A 444 93.59 -40.46 28.22
C GLU A 444 93.03 -40.03 29.58
N THR A 445 93.42 -40.74 30.64
CA THR A 445 92.89 -40.50 32.00
C THR A 445 93.46 -39.20 32.63
N PRO A 446 92.61 -38.30 33.18
CA PRO A 446 93.06 -37.14 33.92
C PRO A 446 93.96 -37.48 35.10
N GLY A 447 95.01 -36.67 35.32
CA GLY A 447 96.03 -36.90 36.35
C GLY A 447 97.13 -37.91 36.00
N LYS A 448 97.00 -38.64 34.88
CA LYS A 448 98.04 -39.57 34.39
C LYS A 448 98.73 -39.11 33.11
N ALA A 449 98.02 -38.37 32.26
CA ALA A 449 98.52 -37.92 30.96
C ALA A 449 98.72 -36.39 30.93
N ASP A 450 99.78 -35.94 30.27
CA ASP A 450 100.16 -34.52 30.19
C ASP A 450 99.13 -33.64 29.47
N VAL A 451 98.19 -34.24 28.74
CA VAL A 451 97.10 -33.53 28.07
C VAL A 451 96.13 -32.86 29.06
N TRP A 452 96.12 -33.29 30.33
CA TRP A 452 95.25 -32.73 31.37
C TRP A 452 96.02 -31.75 32.27
N LYS A 453 95.40 -30.62 32.57
CA LYS A 453 95.86 -29.65 33.57
C LYS A 453 94.93 -29.71 34.79
N LEU A 454 95.45 -30.00 35.98
CA LEU A 454 94.68 -29.90 37.23
C LEU A 454 94.30 -28.43 37.49
N ILE A 455 93.04 -28.18 37.84
CA ILE A 455 92.50 -26.83 38.07
C ILE A 455 92.11 -26.62 39.54
N SER A 456 91.43 -27.58 40.17
CA SER A 456 90.99 -27.50 41.57
C SER A 456 90.69 -28.87 42.15
#